data_AF-A0A975CAE0-F1
#
_entry.id   AF-A0A975CAE0-F1
#
_cell.length_a   1.000
_cell.length_b   1.000
_cell.length_c   1.000
_cell.angle_alpha   90.00
_cell.angle_beta   90.00
_cell.angle_gamma   90.00
#
_symmetry.space_group_name_H-M   'P 1'
#
loop_
_entity.id
_entity.type
_entity.pdbx_description
1 polymer ?
#
loop_
_entity_poly.entity_id
_entity_poly.type
_entity_poly.pdbx_seq_one_letter_code
_entity_poly.pdbx_strand_id
1 'polypeptide(L)'
;MVHEVKKEYIIAVKNLKARALTRLECYEEALQLFTDNQISINVQVQLNPLDFTIRILSNSYESLCHYYLGDEGKAVELARSTVDQLHHMPYSSFYHFAKEVLMEVTN
;
A
#
# COMPACT_ATOMS: atom_id res chain seq x y z
N MET A 1 18.98 16.60 -5.32
CA MET A 1 19.33 15.87 -4.09
C MET A 1 18.57 16.32 -2.84
N VAL A 2 18.85 17.46 -2.20
CA VAL A 2 18.18 17.86 -0.92
C VAL A 2 16.65 17.98 -1.06
N HIS A 3 16.17 18.52 -2.19
CA HIS A 3 14.72 18.68 -2.43
C HIS A 3 14.01 17.35 -2.72
N GLU A 4 14.70 16.39 -3.34
CA GLU A 4 14.17 15.05 -3.63
C GLU A 4 14.05 14.22 -2.35
N VAL A 5 15.07 14.25 -1.49
CA VAL A 5 15.03 13.58 -0.18
C VAL A 5 13.89 14.11 0.68
N LYS A 6 13.68 15.44 0.69
CA LYS A 6 12.56 16.06 1.42
C LYS A 6 11.20 15.61 0.88
N LYS A 7 11.07 15.47 -0.44
CA LYS A 7 9.84 14.99 -1.08
C LYS A 7 9.55 13.53 -0.71
N GLU A 8 10.54 12.65 -0.81
CA GLU A 8 10.39 11.24 -0.43
C GLU A 8 10.02 11.07 1.05
N TYR A 9 10.63 11.87 1.93
CA TYR A 9 10.27 11.87 3.36
C TYR A 9 8.80 12.25 3.59
N ILE A 10 8.31 13.30 2.93
CA ILE A 10 6.91 13.73 3.04
C ILE A 10 5.96 12.64 2.55
N ILE A 11 6.28 11.98 1.44
CA ILE A 11 5.49 10.85 0.91
C ILE A 11 5.43 9.72 1.93
N ALA A 12 6.58 9.32 2.49
CA ALA A 12 6.64 8.26 3.48
C ALA A 12 5.80 8.56 4.73
N VAL A 13 5.88 9.78 5.28
CA VAL A 13 5.10 10.19 6.46
C VAL A 13 3.60 10.17 6.17
N LYS A 14 3.18 10.71 5.02
CA LYS A 14 1.76 10.70 4.64
C LYS A 14 1.23 9.29 4.40
N ASN A 15 2.04 8.42 3.83
CA ASN A 15 1.67 7.03 3.63
C ASN A 15 1.50 6.28 4.97
N LEU A 16 2.39 6.50 5.93
CA LEU A 16 2.22 5.98 7.29
C LEU A 16 0.94 6.50 7.95
N LYS A 17 0.62 7.79 7.77
CA LYS A 17 -0.65 8.37 8.25
C LYS A 17 -1.85 7.68 7.59
N ALA A 18 -1.84 7.49 6.27
CA ALA A 18 -2.92 6.82 5.54
C ALA A 18 -3.16 5.40 6.07
N ARG A 19 -2.10 4.62 6.27
CA ARG A 19 -2.19 3.27 6.85
C ARG A 19 -2.79 3.27 8.26
N ALA A 20 -2.42 4.26 9.09
CA ALA A 20 -2.99 4.41 10.42
C ALA A 20 -4.48 4.73 10.36
N LEU A 21 -4.89 5.65 9.48
CA LEU A 21 -6.30 6.00 9.26
C LEU A 21 -7.13 4.81 8.76
N THR A 22 -6.60 3.98 7.85
CA THR A 22 -7.26 2.74 7.42
C THR A 22 -7.54 1.82 8.61
N ARG A 23 -6.60 1.69 9.55
CA ARG A 23 -6.79 0.86 10.76
C ARG A 23 -7.73 1.47 11.80
N LEU A 24 -8.02 2.75 11.68
CA LEU A 24 -9.03 3.47 12.45
C LEU A 24 -10.37 3.57 11.69
N GLU A 25 -10.51 2.84 10.57
CA GLU A 25 -11.71 2.80 9.72
C GLU A 25 -12.07 4.16 9.10
N CYS A 26 -11.14 5.11 9.07
CA CYS A 26 -11.28 6.40 8.40
C CYS A 26 -10.94 6.29 6.90
N TYR A 27 -11.69 5.47 6.16
CA TYR A 27 -11.34 5.03 4.81
C TYR A 27 -11.28 6.15 3.77
N GLU A 28 -12.21 7.11 3.81
CA GLU A 28 -12.24 8.25 2.88
C GLU A 28 -11.00 9.13 3.02
N GLU A 29 -10.63 9.49 4.27
CA GLU A 29 -9.43 10.29 4.54
C GLU A 29 -8.15 9.51 4.17
N ALA A 30 -8.11 8.21 4.47
CA ALA A 30 -6.99 7.36 4.10
C ALA A 30 -6.81 7.30 2.57
N LEU A 31 -7.90 7.08 1.82
CA LEU A 31 -7.88 7.00 0.37
C LEU A 31 -7.44 8.31 -0.29
N GLN A 32 -7.89 9.45 0.24
CA GLN A 32 -7.43 10.75 -0.22
C GLN A 32 -5.91 10.89 -0.09
N LEU A 33 -5.34 10.44 1.04
CA LEU A 33 -3.89 10.46 1.24
C LEU A 33 -3.14 9.51 0.30
N PHE A 34 -3.67 8.32 0.00
CA PHE A 34 -3.05 7.43 -0.98
C PHE A 34 -3.07 8.04 -2.39
N THR A 35 -4.22 8.62 -2.78
CA THR A 35 -4.41 9.27 -4.09
C THR A 35 -3.47 10.47 -4.27
N ASP A 36 -3.36 11.33 -3.27
CA ASP A 36 -2.51 12.52 -3.33
C ASP A 36 -1.02 12.20 -3.26
N ASN A 37 -0.64 10.99 -2.87
CA ASN A 37 0.74 10.60 -2.60
C ASN A 37 1.06 9.22 -3.18
N GLN A 38 0.71 9.02 -4.45
CA GLN A 38 1.02 7.79 -5.16
C GLN A 38 2.50 7.45 -5.05
N ILE A 39 2.77 6.24 -4.57
CA ILE A 39 4.12 5.71 -4.48
C ILE A 39 4.57 5.32 -5.88
N SER A 40 5.41 6.14 -6.50
CA SER A 40 6.12 5.74 -7.71
C SER A 40 7.37 4.95 -7.32
N ILE A 41 7.35 3.64 -7.51
CA ILE A 41 8.57 2.82 -7.42
C ILE A 41 9.33 2.99 -8.72
N ASN A 42 10.41 3.77 -8.71
CA ASN A 42 11.27 3.89 -9.86
C ASN A 42 12.06 2.59 -10.05
N VAL A 43 11.70 1.82 -11.08
CA VAL A 43 12.33 0.54 -11.44
C VAL A 43 13.82 0.66 -11.77
N GLN A 44 14.33 1.86 -12.04
CA GLN A 44 15.75 2.12 -12.31
C GLN A 44 16.57 2.32 -11.02
N VAL A 45 15.92 2.43 -9.86
CA VAL A 45 16.59 2.60 -8.56
C VAL A 45 16.48 1.31 -7.79
N GLN A 46 17.63 0.72 -7.46
CA GLN A 46 17.67 -0.46 -6.60
C GLN A 46 17.38 -0.04 -5.16
N LEU A 47 16.13 -0.22 -4.73
CA LEU A 47 15.72 0.01 -3.36
C LEU A 47 16.20 -1.12 -2.44
N ASN A 48 16.39 -0.80 -1.16
CA ASN A 48 16.50 -1.84 -0.15
C ASN A 48 15.23 -2.71 -0.19
N PRO A 49 15.34 -4.05 -0.08
CA PRO A 49 14.18 -4.94 -0.11
C PRO A 49 13.09 -4.58 0.90
N LEU A 50 13.46 -4.08 2.09
CA LEU A 50 12.48 -3.66 3.10
C LEU A 50 11.75 -2.38 2.68
N ASP A 51 12.46 -1.40 2.10
CA ASP A 51 11.85 -0.17 1.61
C ASP A 51 10.87 -0.45 0.46
N PHE A 52 11.24 -1.38 -0.43
CA PHE A 52 10.37 -1.87 -1.50
C PHE A 52 9.12 -2.56 -0.94
N THR A 53 9.29 -3.51 -0.02
CA THR A 53 8.18 -4.24 0.59
C THR A 53 7.23 -3.32 1.34
N ILE A 54 7.72 -2.38 2.14
CA ILE A 54 6.87 -1.44 2.88
C ILE A 54 6.05 -0.56 1.93
N ARG A 55 6.66 -0.13 0.81
CA ARG A 55 5.98 0.66 -0.23
C ARG A 55 4.86 -0.12 -0.93
N ILE A 56 5.12 -1.38 -1.29
CA ILE A 56 4.12 -2.25 -1.91
C ILE A 56 2.98 -2.58 -0.95
N LEU A 57 3.30 -2.81 0.32
CA LEU A 57 2.30 -3.17 1.34
C LEU A 57 1.21 -2.11 1.49
N SER A 58 1.52 -0.84 1.20
CA SER A 58 0.55 0.25 1.23
C SER A 58 -0.62 0.05 0.27
N ASN A 59 -0.42 -0.68 -0.84
CA ASN A 59 -1.49 -1.04 -1.76
C ASN A 59 -2.53 -1.97 -1.10
N SER A 60 -2.15 -2.80 -0.12
CA SER A 60 -3.11 -3.58 0.66
C SER A 60 -3.99 -2.69 1.54
N TYR A 61 -3.46 -1.59 2.09
CA TYR A 61 -4.28 -0.65 2.85
C TYR A 61 -5.19 0.18 1.95
N GLU A 62 -4.69 0.62 0.79
CA GLU A 62 -5.50 1.31 -0.23
C GLU A 62 -6.62 0.40 -0.75
N SER A 63 -6.32 -0.88 -0.98
CA SER A 63 -7.31 -1.91 -1.33
C SER A 63 -8.45 -1.99 -0.32
N LEU A 64 -8.15 -2.02 0.98
CA LEU A 64 -9.19 -2.04 2.01
C LEU A 64 -10.04 -0.76 1.95
N CYS A 65 -9.42 0.40 1.71
CA CYS A 65 -10.17 1.64 1.57
C CYS A 65 -11.16 1.58 0.40
N HIS A 66 -10.72 1.10 -0.78
CA HIS A 66 -11.63 0.91 -1.92
C HIS A 66 -12.76 -0.08 -1.61
N TYR A 67 -12.44 -1.20 -0.96
CA TYR A 67 -13.42 -2.23 -0.60
C TYR A 67 -14.52 -1.66 0.31
N TYR A 68 -14.13 -1.03 1.42
CA TYR A 68 -15.10 -0.46 2.38
C TYR A 68 -15.87 0.75 1.85
N LEU A 69 -15.41 1.36 0.76
CA LEU A 69 -16.11 2.44 0.05
C LEU A 69 -16.94 1.94 -1.15
N GLY A 70 -16.99 0.62 -1.39
CA GLY A 70 -17.83 0.00 -2.42
C GLY A 70 -17.19 -0.11 -3.81
N ASP A 71 -15.90 0.18 -3.95
CA ASP A 71 -15.14 -0.03 -5.20
C ASP A 71 -14.41 -1.38 -5.17
N GLU A 72 -15.20 -2.46 -5.25
CA GLU A 72 -14.70 -3.83 -5.18
C GLU A 72 -13.71 -4.14 -6.32
N GLY A 73 -13.96 -3.60 -7.51
CA GLY A 73 -13.11 -3.83 -8.68
C GLY A 73 -11.68 -3.36 -8.43
N LYS A 74 -11.53 -2.12 -7.94
CA LYS A 74 -10.21 -1.57 -7.63
C LYS A 74 -9.56 -2.25 -6.43
N ALA A 75 -10.35 -2.61 -5.43
CA ALA A 75 -9.86 -3.35 -4.27
C ALA A 75 -9.21 -4.68 -4.67
N VAL A 76 -9.91 -5.50 -5.46
CA VAL A 76 -9.40 -6.80 -5.91
C VAL A 76 -8.15 -6.63 -6.79
N GLU A 77 -8.13 -5.65 -7.69
CA GLU A 77 -6.97 -5.34 -8.53
C GLU A 77 -5.72 -5.06 -7.68
N LEU A 78 -5.84 -4.16 -6.71
CA LEU A 78 -4.74 -3.77 -5.82
C LEU A 78 -4.28 -4.93 -4.94
N ALA A 79 -5.21 -5.67 -4.33
CA ALA A 79 -4.88 -6.79 -3.46
C ALA A 79 -4.13 -7.91 -4.21
N ARG A 80 -4.61 -8.29 -5.40
CA ARG A 80 -3.96 -9.31 -6.24
C ARG A 80 -2.55 -8.90 -6.63
N SER A 81 -2.41 -7.68 -7.18
CA SER A 81 -1.12 -7.12 -7.56
C SER A 81 -0.13 -7.08 -6.39
N THR A 82 -0.61 -6.81 -5.18
CA THR A 82 0.24 -6.77 -3.97
C THR A 82 0.75 -8.16 -3.58
N VAL A 83 -0.13 -9.17 -3.57
CA VAL A 83 0.26 -10.56 -3.30
C VAL A 83 1.25 -11.06 -4.35
N ASP A 84 0.99 -10.79 -5.63
CA ASP A 84 1.87 -11.17 -6.74
C ASP A 84 3.25 -10.52 -6.62
N GLN A 85 3.35 -9.29 -6.14
CA GLN A 85 4.65 -8.64 -5.92
C GLN A 85 5.40 -9.21 -4.70
N LEU A 86 4.68 -9.65 -3.66
CA LEU A 86 5.28 -10.16 -2.42
C LEU A 86 5.48 -11.69 -2.39
N HIS A 87 5.12 -12.42 -3.44
CA HIS A 87 5.18 -13.89 -3.49
C HIS A 87 6.57 -14.49 -3.19
N HIS A 88 7.63 -13.72 -3.44
CA HIS A 88 9.02 -14.12 -3.20
C HIS A 88 9.41 -14.09 -1.71
N MET A 89 8.53 -13.60 -0.82
CA MET A 89 8.71 -13.59 0.63
C MET A 89 7.59 -14.35 1.37
N PRO A 90 7.36 -15.65 1.07
CA PRO A 90 6.13 -16.36 1.45
C PRO A 90 5.96 -16.59 2.96
N TYR A 91 7.03 -16.49 3.74
CA TYR A 91 7.03 -16.66 5.21
C TYR A 91 7.03 -15.32 5.96
N SER A 92 6.95 -14.20 5.25
CA SER A 92 6.95 -12.87 5.88
C SER A 92 5.55 -12.50 6.37
N SER A 93 5.49 -11.75 7.47
CA SER A 93 4.24 -11.16 7.94
C SER A 93 3.61 -10.22 6.90
N PHE A 94 4.42 -9.58 6.06
CA PHE A 94 3.96 -8.73 4.96
C PHE A 94 3.15 -9.51 3.92
N TYR A 95 3.67 -10.67 3.49
CA TYR A 95 2.98 -11.53 2.54
C TYR A 95 1.69 -12.13 3.14
N HIS A 96 1.73 -12.55 4.40
CA HIS A 96 0.54 -13.05 5.09
C HIS A 96 -0.56 -11.97 5.18
N PHE A 97 -0.20 -10.75 5.58
CA PHE A 97 -1.14 -9.63 5.60
C PHE A 97 -1.72 -9.33 4.21
N ALA A 98 -0.89 -9.29 3.16
CA ALA A 98 -1.38 -9.07 1.80
C ALA A 98 -2.38 -10.16 1.35
N LYS A 99 -2.13 -11.41 1.73
CA LYS A 99 -3.06 -12.52 1.49
C LYS A 99 -4.36 -12.40 2.27
N GLU A 100 -4.30 -11.99 3.54
CA GLU A 100 -5.49 -11.74 4.35
C GLU A 100 -6.39 -10.69 3.71
N VAL A 101 -5.80 -9.57 3.28
CA VAL A 101 -6.53 -8.53 2.54
C VAL A 101 -7.13 -9.07 1.24
N LEU A 102 -6.38 -9.84 0.46
CA LEU A 102 -6.92 -10.45 -0.77
C LEU A 102 -8.12 -11.36 -0.49
N MET A 103 -8.06 -12.17 0.57
CA MET A 103 -9.21 -12.99 0.97
C MET A 103 -10.39 -12.13 1.41
N GLU A 104 -10.15 -11.07 2.19
CA GLU A 104 -11.19 -10.15 2.67
C GLU A 104 -11.95 -9.47 1.54
N VAL A 105 -11.24 -8.96 0.52
CA VAL A 105 -11.86 -8.21 -0.60
C VAL A 105 -12.43 -9.10 -1.72
N THR A 106 -12.34 -10.43 -1.58
CA THR A 106 -12.86 -11.39 -2.58
C THR A 106 -13.96 -12.30 -2.05
N ASN A 107 -14.32 -12.17 -0.77
CA ASN A 107 -15.45 -12.87 -0.14
C ASN A 107 -16.72 -12.04 -0.25
#